data_AF-A0A5C9AI06-F1
#
_entry.id   AF-A0A5C9AI06-F1
#
_cell.length_a   1.000
_cell.length_b   1.000
_cell.length_c   1.000
_cell.angle_alpha   90.00
_cell.angle_beta   90.00
_cell.angle_gamma   90.00
#
_symmetry.space_group_name_H-M   'P 1'
#
loop_
_entity.id
_entity.type
_entity.pdbx_description
1 polymer ?
#
loop_
_entity_poly.entity_id
_entity_poly.type
_entity_poly.pdbx_seq_one_letter_code
_entity_poly.pdbx_strand_id
1 'polypeptide(L)'
;PAGDKGEFIEKVRRALYLGKIVSYAQGFSQLRAASEEYNWALNYGEIAKIFRAGCIIRAQFLQKITDAYAENPQIANLLLAPYFKQIADDYQQALRDVVAYAVQNGIPVPTFAAAVAYYDSYRAAVLPANLIQAQRDYFGAHTYKRIDKEGVFHTEWLD
;
A
#
# COMPACT_ATOMS: atom_id res chain seq x y z
N PRO A 1 1.62 17.22 24.64
CA PRO A 1 2.53 16.32 25.40
C PRO A 1 2.40 14.87 24.89
N ALA A 2 3.51 14.14 24.72
CA ALA A 2 3.53 12.82 24.07
C ALA A 2 2.89 11.66 24.87
N GLY A 3 2.38 11.92 26.08
CA GLY A 3 1.84 10.89 26.96
C GLY A 3 2.94 10.05 27.63
N ASP A 4 2.62 8.79 27.95
CA ASP A 4 3.60 7.84 28.49
C ASP A 4 4.72 7.54 27.49
N LYS A 5 5.97 7.57 27.97
CA LYS A 5 7.15 7.40 27.11
C LYS A 5 7.22 5.99 26.51
N GLY A 6 6.89 4.96 27.29
CA GLY A 6 6.94 3.57 26.85
C GLY A 6 5.91 3.29 25.76
N GLU A 7 4.67 3.73 25.99
CA GLU A 7 3.58 3.62 25.02
C GLU A 7 3.91 4.35 23.70
N PHE A 8 4.43 5.58 23.78
CA PHE A 8 4.76 6.34 22.57
C PHE A 8 5.87 5.67 21.75
N ILE A 9 6.92 5.16 22.39
CA ILE A 9 8.00 4.41 21.72
C ILE A 9 7.44 3.18 21.01
N GLU A 10 6.55 2.43 21.67
CA GLU A 10 5.92 1.24 21.07
C GLU A 10 5.04 1.60 19.87
N LYS A 11 4.28 2.71 19.92
CA LYS A 11 3.51 3.18 18.78
C LYS A 11 4.39 3.52 17.59
N VAL A 12 5.52 4.22 17.82
CA VAL A 12 6.49 4.54 16.76
C VAL A 12 7.13 3.26 16.19
N ARG A 13 7.46 2.28 17.03
CA ARG A 13 7.98 0.97 16.58
C ARG A 13 7.00 0.26 15.66
N ARG A 14 5.71 0.22 16.03
CA ARG A 14 4.63 -0.36 15.22
C ARG A 14 4.43 0.40 13.90
N ALA A 15 4.39 1.72 13.95
CA ALA A 15 4.28 2.59 12.78
C ALA A 15 5.42 2.36 11.79
N LEU A 16 6.67 2.28 12.27
CA LEU A 16 7.84 1.98 11.45
C LEU A 16 7.72 0.62 10.76
N TYR A 17 7.32 -0.41 11.50
CA TYR A 17 7.22 -1.76 10.95
C TYR A 17 6.10 -1.89 9.90
N LEU A 18 4.94 -1.30 10.16
CA LEU A 18 3.84 -1.28 9.19
C LEU A 18 4.19 -0.42 7.96
N GLY A 19 4.85 0.73 8.15
CA GLY A 19 5.38 1.54 7.05
C GLY A 19 6.35 0.77 6.16
N LYS A 20 7.22 -0.05 6.76
CA LYS A 20 8.11 -0.97 6.02
C LYS A 20 7.30 -2.00 5.23
N ILE A 21 6.28 -2.63 5.81
CA ILE A 21 5.41 -3.59 5.10
C ILE A 21 4.78 -2.93 3.87
N VAL A 22 4.19 -1.75 4.03
CA VAL A 22 3.55 -1.02 2.92
C VAL A 22 4.55 -0.72 1.81
N SER A 23 5.76 -0.26 2.14
CA SER A 23 6.80 0.02 1.15
C SER A 23 7.21 -1.24 0.37
N TYR A 24 7.40 -2.38 1.03
CA TYR A 24 7.74 -3.63 0.34
C TYR A 24 6.56 -4.17 -0.48
N ALA A 25 5.33 -4.04 0.01
CA ALA A 25 4.14 -4.41 -0.75
C ALA A 25 4.04 -3.65 -2.08
N GLN A 26 4.33 -2.35 -2.06
CA GLN A 26 4.40 -1.52 -3.28
C GLN A 26 5.54 -1.96 -4.19
N GLY A 27 6.76 -2.14 -3.67
CA GLY A 27 7.92 -2.54 -4.46
C GLY A 27 7.76 -3.90 -5.12
N PHE A 28 7.20 -4.88 -4.42
CA PHE A 28 6.92 -6.21 -5.00
C PHE A 28 5.77 -6.18 -6.02
N SER A 29 4.75 -5.34 -5.81
CA SER A 29 3.73 -5.07 -6.85
C SER A 29 4.33 -4.44 -8.10
N GLN A 30 5.34 -3.57 -7.95
CA GLN A 30 6.05 -2.95 -9.06
C GLN A 30 6.91 -3.98 -9.81
N LEU A 31 7.60 -4.87 -9.11
CA LEU A 31 8.33 -5.99 -9.73
C LEU A 31 7.40 -6.87 -10.56
N ARG A 32 6.17 -7.09 -10.09
CA ARG A 32 5.16 -7.82 -10.84
C ARG A 32 4.76 -7.10 -12.12
N ALA A 33 4.41 -5.81 -12.04
CA ALA A 33 4.09 -5.02 -13.23
C ALA A 33 5.24 -5.02 -14.25
N ALA A 34 6.49 -4.90 -13.78
CA ALA A 34 7.67 -5.00 -14.65
C ALA A 34 7.85 -6.40 -15.25
N SER A 35 7.61 -7.46 -14.48
CA SER A 35 7.68 -8.84 -14.99
C SER A 35 6.65 -9.10 -16.09
N GLU A 36 5.44 -8.54 -15.96
CA GLU A 36 4.37 -8.65 -16.96
C GLU A 36 4.72 -7.84 -18.22
N GLU A 37 5.14 -6.59 -18.07
CA GLU A 37 5.54 -5.71 -19.19
C GLU A 37 6.72 -6.29 -20.01
N TYR A 38 7.76 -6.78 -19.32
CA TYR A 38 8.99 -7.23 -19.97
C TYR A 38 9.06 -8.75 -20.18
N ASN A 39 7.99 -9.49 -19.87
CA ASN A 39 7.91 -10.95 -20.03
C ASN A 39 9.06 -11.72 -19.35
N TRP A 40 9.50 -11.27 -18.18
CA TRP A 40 10.66 -11.86 -17.48
C TRP A 40 10.34 -13.10 -16.63
N ALA A 41 9.06 -13.36 -16.37
CA ALA A 41 8.61 -14.43 -15.48
C ALA A 41 9.37 -14.44 -14.13
N LEU A 42 9.47 -13.27 -13.49
CA LEU A 42 10.23 -13.10 -12.25
C LEU A 42 9.75 -14.04 -11.15
N ASN A 43 10.71 -14.63 -10.42
CA ASN A 43 10.43 -15.39 -9.21
C ASN A 43 10.60 -14.51 -7.96
N TYR A 44 9.49 -13.97 -7.46
CA TYR A 44 9.49 -13.04 -6.32
C TYR A 44 9.99 -13.68 -5.01
N GLY A 45 9.71 -14.97 -4.81
CA GLY A 45 10.21 -15.71 -3.65
C GLY A 45 11.74 -15.82 -3.66
N GLU A 46 12.35 -16.11 -4.81
CA GLU A 46 13.81 -16.15 -4.95
C GLU A 46 14.44 -14.76 -4.82
N ILE A 47 13.82 -13.71 -5.37
CA ILE A 47 14.26 -12.31 -5.17
C ILE A 47 14.29 -11.98 -3.66
N ALA A 48 13.24 -12.32 -2.92
CA ALA A 48 13.20 -12.11 -1.47
C ALA A 48 14.29 -12.92 -0.74
N LYS A 49 14.55 -14.17 -1.17
CA LYS A 49 15.58 -15.03 -0.58
C LYS A 49 16.99 -14.46 -0.74
N ILE A 50 17.36 -13.99 -1.92
CA ILE A 50 18.70 -13.46 -2.18
C ILE A 50 18.95 -12.14 -1.43
N PHE A 51 17.90 -11.39 -1.11
CA PHE A 51 18.02 -10.18 -0.29
C PHE A 51 18.23 -10.47 1.21
N ARG A 52 18.05 -11.71 1.68
CA ARG A 52 18.16 -12.04 3.13
C ARG A 52 19.56 -11.84 3.71
N ALA A 53 20.61 -11.86 2.88
CA ALA A 53 22.00 -11.68 3.31
C ALA A 53 22.78 -10.87 2.26
N GLY A 54 23.96 -10.38 2.63
CA GLY A 54 24.88 -9.65 1.73
C GLY A 54 24.46 -8.22 1.38
N CYS A 55 23.19 -7.98 1.05
CA CYS A 55 22.71 -6.65 0.68
C CYS A 55 22.43 -5.73 1.89
N ILE A 56 22.21 -4.44 1.63
CA ILE A 56 21.95 -3.41 2.66
C ILE A 56 20.60 -3.62 3.36
N ILE A 57 19.58 -4.04 2.61
CA ILE A 57 18.21 -4.19 3.14
C ILE A 57 17.96 -5.52 3.88
N ARG A 58 19.02 -6.30 4.09
CA ARG A 58 18.96 -7.61 4.74
C ARG A 58 18.24 -7.53 6.10
N ALA A 59 17.27 -8.40 6.30
CA ALA A 59 16.51 -8.49 7.54
C ALA A 59 15.77 -9.83 7.63
N GLN A 60 15.51 -10.32 8.85
CA GLN A 60 14.62 -11.47 9.08
C GLN A 60 13.22 -11.26 8.46
N PHE A 61 12.80 -10.01 8.31
CA PHE A 61 11.59 -9.61 7.58
C PHE A 61 11.49 -10.23 6.16
N LEU A 62 12.60 -10.37 5.44
CA LEU A 62 12.60 -10.94 4.09
C LEU A 62 12.27 -12.43 4.06
N GLN A 63 12.46 -13.14 5.18
CA GLN A 63 11.95 -14.50 5.32
C GLN A 63 10.42 -14.51 5.22
N LYS A 64 9.73 -13.55 5.85
CA LYS A 64 8.27 -13.47 5.80
C LYS A 64 7.72 -13.20 4.41
N ILE A 65 8.45 -12.43 3.60
CA ILE A 65 8.12 -12.23 2.18
C ILE A 65 8.36 -13.52 1.39
N THR A 66 9.49 -14.19 1.64
CA THR A 66 9.80 -15.49 1.03
C THR A 66 8.69 -16.50 1.31
N ASP A 67 8.26 -16.61 2.57
CA ASP A 67 7.21 -17.54 3.01
C ASP A 67 5.88 -17.23 2.30
N ALA A 68 5.48 -15.95 2.24
CA ALA A 68 4.25 -15.53 1.55
C ALA A 68 4.23 -15.91 0.06
N TYR A 69 5.35 -15.76 -0.65
CA TYR A 69 5.46 -16.18 -2.05
C TYR A 69 5.65 -17.69 -2.23
N ALA A 70 6.17 -18.39 -1.23
CA ALA A 70 6.23 -19.85 -1.25
C ALA A 70 4.82 -20.46 -1.11
N GLU A 71 3.96 -19.86 -0.28
CA GLU A 71 2.56 -20.24 -0.12
C GLU A 71 1.71 -19.85 -1.34
N ASN A 72 1.89 -18.62 -1.87
CA ASN A 72 1.20 -18.15 -3.06
C ASN A 72 2.15 -17.38 -3.99
N PRO A 73 2.75 -18.05 -4.99
CA PRO A 73 3.70 -17.42 -5.92
C PRO A 73 3.11 -16.26 -6.74
N GLN A 74 1.79 -16.23 -6.89
CA GLN A 74 1.07 -15.25 -7.72
C GLN A 74 0.24 -14.27 -6.89
N ILE A 75 0.54 -14.15 -5.58
CA ILE A 75 -0.15 -13.20 -4.72
C ILE A 75 -0.08 -11.78 -5.31
N ALA A 76 -1.24 -11.12 -5.42
CA ALA A 76 -1.33 -9.81 -6.05
C ALA A 76 -0.61 -8.72 -5.25
N ASN A 77 -0.67 -8.82 -3.92
CA ASN A 77 -0.04 -7.86 -3.03
C ASN A 77 0.28 -8.51 -1.68
N LEU A 78 1.44 -8.19 -1.12
CA LEU A 78 1.88 -8.75 0.16
C LEU A 78 0.92 -8.44 1.32
N LEU A 79 0.17 -7.34 1.28
CA LEU A 79 -0.83 -7.01 2.31
C LEU A 79 -1.96 -8.05 2.42
N LEU A 80 -2.14 -8.90 1.41
CA LEU A 80 -3.15 -9.96 1.41
C LEU A 80 -2.67 -11.25 2.08
N ALA A 81 -1.35 -11.43 2.29
CA ALA A 81 -0.84 -12.62 2.94
C ALA A 81 -1.13 -12.60 4.44
N PRO A 82 -1.47 -13.76 5.06
CA PRO A 82 -1.97 -13.81 6.44
C PRO A 82 -1.10 -13.09 7.46
N TYR A 83 0.23 -13.28 7.37
CA TYR A 83 1.18 -12.62 8.27
C TYR A 83 1.11 -11.09 8.19
N PHE A 84 1.17 -10.52 6.98
CA PHE A 84 1.19 -9.07 6.80
C PHE A 84 -0.16 -8.44 7.08
N LYS A 85 -1.26 -9.14 6.75
CA LYS A 85 -2.62 -8.74 7.11
C LYS A 85 -2.75 -8.61 8.63
N GLN A 86 -2.35 -9.64 9.39
CA GLN A 86 -2.44 -9.62 10.85
C GLN A 86 -1.64 -8.45 11.45
N ILE A 87 -0.42 -8.21 10.96
CA ILE A 87 0.38 -7.06 11.42
C ILE A 87 -0.31 -5.74 11.10
N ALA A 88 -0.92 -5.58 9.92
CA ALA A 88 -1.66 -4.38 9.57
C ALA A 88 -2.88 -4.18 10.49
N ASP A 89 -3.61 -5.26 10.80
CA ASP A 89 -4.74 -5.24 11.73
C ASP A 89 -4.29 -4.78 13.13
N ASP A 90 -3.18 -5.32 13.63
CA ASP A 90 -2.67 -5.02 14.97
C ASP A 90 -1.99 -3.64 15.09
N TYR A 91 -1.35 -3.14 14.03
CA TYR A 91 -0.46 -1.97 14.09
C TYR A 91 -1.04 -0.72 13.43
N GLN A 92 -2.12 -0.80 12.65
CA GLN A 92 -2.66 0.37 11.95
C GLN A 92 -3.06 1.51 12.88
N GLN A 93 -3.62 1.21 14.05
CA GLN A 93 -4.01 2.28 15.00
C GLN A 93 -2.78 3.04 15.52
N ALA A 94 -1.69 2.33 15.80
CA ALA A 94 -0.44 2.97 16.21
C ALA A 94 0.15 3.86 15.11
N LEU A 95 0.09 3.42 13.85
CA LEU A 95 0.49 4.24 12.71
C LEU A 95 -0.38 5.51 12.58
N ARG A 96 -1.70 5.39 12.75
CA ARG A 96 -2.64 6.53 12.73
C ARG A 96 -2.34 7.52 13.86
N ASP A 97 -2.14 7.03 15.07
CA ASP A 97 -1.81 7.85 16.24
C ASP A 97 -0.50 8.62 16.03
N VAL A 98 0.54 7.97 15.49
CA VAL A 98 1.83 8.59 15.20
C VAL A 98 1.72 9.67 14.12
N VAL A 99 0.96 9.40 13.05
CA VAL A 99 0.73 10.40 11.98
C VAL A 99 -0.06 11.59 12.52
N ALA A 100 -1.15 11.35 13.26
CA ALA A 100 -1.94 12.41 13.86
C ALA A 100 -1.11 13.26 14.82
N TYR A 101 -0.34 12.62 15.71
CA TYR A 101 0.59 13.31 16.60
C TYR A 101 1.59 14.16 15.81
N ALA A 102 2.25 13.58 14.81
CA ALA A 102 3.27 14.27 14.03
C ALA A 102 2.71 15.51 13.32
N VAL A 103 1.53 15.39 12.70
CA VAL A 103 0.83 16.52 12.04
C VAL A 103 0.50 17.63 13.04
N GLN A 104 -0.07 17.29 14.20
CA GLN A 104 -0.42 18.28 15.23
C GLN A 104 0.80 18.98 15.84
N ASN A 105 1.98 18.34 15.79
CA ASN A 105 3.23 18.88 16.33
C ASN A 105 4.15 19.47 15.24
N GLY A 106 3.72 19.54 13.98
CA GLY A 106 4.55 20.07 12.89
C GLY A 106 5.78 19.23 12.57
N ILE A 107 5.79 17.93 12.90
CA ILE A 107 6.89 17.01 12.60
C ILE A 107 6.61 16.34 11.26
N PRO A 108 7.47 16.52 10.24
CA PRO A 108 7.24 15.93 8.93
C PRO A 108 7.46 14.41 8.95
N VAL A 109 6.42 13.64 8.64
CA VAL A 109 6.46 12.16 8.55
C VAL A 109 5.94 11.66 7.19
N PRO A 110 6.53 12.11 6.07
CA PRO A 110 5.96 11.91 4.73
C PRO A 110 5.69 10.44 4.39
N THR A 111 6.60 9.54 4.77
CA THR A 111 6.46 8.10 4.49
C THR A 111 5.43 7.41 5.37
N PHE A 112 5.24 7.82 6.62
CA PHE A 112 4.17 7.29 7.47
C PHE A 112 2.79 7.78 7.01
N ALA A 113 2.68 9.07 6.67
CA ALA A 113 1.45 9.62 6.09
C ALA A 113 1.08 8.91 4.78
N ALA A 114 2.05 8.70 3.88
CA ALA A 114 1.86 7.95 2.65
C ALA A 114 1.48 6.48 2.90
N ALA A 115 2.05 5.85 3.93
CA ALA A 115 1.71 4.48 4.28
C ALA A 115 0.24 4.33 4.72
N VAL A 116 -0.28 5.27 5.52
CA VAL A 116 -1.71 5.34 5.86
C VAL A 116 -2.55 5.53 4.61
N ALA A 117 -2.22 6.52 3.78
CA ALA A 117 -2.97 6.84 2.58
C ALA A 117 -3.03 5.64 1.60
N TYR A 118 -1.92 4.94 1.40
CA TYR A 118 -1.86 3.75 0.57
C TYR A 118 -2.69 2.60 1.14
N TYR A 119 -2.54 2.28 2.42
CA TYR A 119 -3.28 1.19 3.05
C TYR A 119 -4.79 1.42 2.98
N ASP A 120 -5.23 2.64 3.29
CA ASP A 120 -6.65 2.99 3.23
C ASP A 120 -7.19 3.06 1.80
N SER A 121 -6.39 3.51 0.83
CA SER A 121 -6.80 3.50 -0.59
C SER A 121 -6.87 2.08 -1.15
N TYR A 122 -5.92 1.21 -0.82
CA TYR A 122 -5.85 -0.15 -1.35
C TYR A 122 -7.01 -1.03 -0.87
N ARG A 123 -7.52 -0.78 0.34
CA ARG A 123 -8.67 -1.51 0.91
C ARG A 123 -10.03 -0.86 0.62
N ALA A 124 -10.06 0.31 -0.02
CA ALA A 124 -11.31 0.98 -0.37
C ALA A 124 -11.91 0.37 -1.65
N ALA A 125 -13.10 -0.22 -1.53
CA ALA A 125 -13.83 -0.75 -2.69
C ALA A 125 -14.30 0.35 -3.65
N VAL A 126 -14.54 1.56 -3.12
CA VAL A 126 -14.92 2.75 -3.89
C VAL A 126 -14.00 3.90 -3.49
N LEU A 127 -13.30 4.47 -4.47
CA LEU A 127 -12.49 5.67 -4.33
C LEU A 127 -13.18 6.87 -4.97
N PRO A 128 -12.83 8.11 -4.59
CA PRO A 128 -13.40 9.33 -5.19
C PRO A 128 -12.99 9.56 -6.66
N ALA A 129 -12.40 8.57 -7.32
CA ALA A 129 -12.07 8.61 -8.75
C ALA A 129 -13.32 8.69 -9.64
N ASN A 130 -14.49 8.37 -9.13
CA ASN A 130 -15.77 8.64 -9.81
C ASN A 130 -15.96 10.15 -10.09
N LEU A 131 -15.60 11.02 -9.15
CA LEU A 131 -15.65 12.47 -9.35
C LEU A 131 -14.60 12.92 -10.37
N ILE A 132 -13.39 12.35 -10.33
CA ILE A 132 -12.33 12.64 -11.32
C ILE A 132 -12.82 12.28 -12.73
N GLN A 133 -13.45 11.11 -12.89
CA GLN A 133 -14.03 10.69 -14.16
C GLN A 133 -15.14 11.62 -14.64
N ALA A 134 -16.03 12.05 -13.74
CA ALA A 134 -17.08 13.03 -14.06
C ALA A 134 -16.48 14.37 -14.51
N GLN A 135 -15.46 14.88 -13.81
CA GLN A 135 -14.77 16.12 -14.19
C GLN A 135 -14.13 16.01 -15.58
N ARG A 136 -13.41 14.92 -15.86
CA ARG A 136 -12.77 14.68 -17.16
C ARG A 136 -13.80 14.61 -18.30
N ASP A 137 -14.94 13.97 -18.06
CA ASP A 137 -16.02 13.92 -19.04
C ASP A 137 -16.65 15.31 -19.26
N TYR A 138 -16.86 16.06 -18.18
CA TYR A 138 -17.42 17.41 -18.21
C TYR A 138 -16.61 18.38 -19.08
N PHE A 139 -15.31 18.54 -18.82
CA PHE A 139 -14.53 19.57 -19.51
C PHE A 139 -13.91 19.10 -20.83
N GLY A 140 -13.87 17.77 -21.08
CA GLY A 140 -13.05 17.20 -22.15
C GLY A 140 -13.69 16.04 -22.90
N ALA A 141 -14.97 15.73 -22.68
CA ALA A 141 -15.70 14.63 -23.32
C ALA A 141 -14.91 13.29 -23.28
N HIS A 142 -14.16 13.07 -22.19
CA HIS A 142 -13.25 11.95 -22.06
C HIS A 142 -13.94 10.60 -21.84
N THR A 143 -15.27 10.59 -21.70
CA THR A 143 -16.10 9.42 -21.42
C THR A 143 -15.80 8.74 -20.08
N TYR A 144 -16.71 7.88 -19.64
CA TYR A 144 -16.56 7.08 -18.42
C TYR A 144 -17.27 5.72 -18.52
N LYS A 145 -16.92 4.80 -17.61
CA LYS A 145 -17.63 3.52 -17.41
C LYS A 145 -18.60 3.63 -16.24
N ARG A 146 -19.62 2.78 -16.22
CA ARG A 146 -20.61 2.68 -15.15
C ARG A 146 -20.51 1.33 -14.43
N ILE A 147 -21.05 1.27 -13.22
CA ILE A 147 -21.06 0.05 -12.40
C ILE A 147 -22.31 -0.81 -12.62
N ASP A 148 -23.35 -0.26 -13.25
CA ASP A 148 -24.65 -0.89 -13.47
C ASP A 148 -24.86 -1.35 -14.92
N LYS A 149 -24.02 -0.91 -15.86
CA LYS A 149 -24.14 -1.20 -17.30
C LYS A 149 -22.77 -1.27 -17.95
N GLU A 150 -22.58 -2.26 -18.82
CA GLU A 150 -21.43 -2.35 -19.70
C GLU A 150 -21.45 -1.24 -20.77
N GLY A 151 -20.26 -0.82 -21.20
CA GLY A 151 -20.09 0.20 -22.23
C GLY A 151 -19.31 1.44 -21.78
N VAL A 152 -19.26 2.43 -22.68
CA VAL A 152 -18.59 3.72 -22.50
C VAL A 152 -19.64 4.81 -22.69
N PHE A 153 -19.69 5.75 -21.75
CA PHE A 153 -20.75 6.75 -21.65
C PHE A 153 -20.15 8.15 -21.71
N HIS A 154 -20.90 9.08 -22.30
CA HIS A 154 -20.66 10.51 -22.25
C HIS A 154 -21.94 11.19 -21.72
N THR A 155 -21.81 12.34 -21.09
CA THR A 155 -22.96 13.12 -20.59
C THR A 155 -22.81 14.57 -21.02
N GLU A 156 -23.89 15.16 -21.52
CA GLU A 156 -23.98 16.62 -21.67
C GLU A 156 -24.37 17.19 -20.31
N TRP A 157 -23.41 17.81 -19.62
CA TRP A 157 -23.55 18.12 -18.19
C TRP A 157 -24.27 19.44 -17.89
N LEU A 158 -24.46 20.29 -18.89
CA LEU A 158 -25.08 21.62 -18.77
C LEU A 158 -26.50 21.69 -19.37
N ASP A 159 -26.95 20.60 -20.00
CA ASP A 159 -28.26 20.48 -20.64
C ASP A 159 -29.39 20.13 -19.65
#